data_AF-A0A970YQJ8-F1
#
_entry.id   AF-A0A970YQJ8-F1
#
_cell.length_a   1.000
_cell.length_b   1.000
_cell.length_c   1.000
_cell.angle_alpha   90.00
_cell.angle_beta   90.00
_cell.angle_gamma   90.00
#
_symmetry.space_group_name_H-M   'P 1'
#
loop_
_entity.id
_entity.type
_entity.pdbx_description
1 polymer ?
#
loop_
_entity_poly.entity_id
_entity_poly.type
_entity_poly.pdbx_seq_one_letter_code
_entity_poly.pdbx_strand_id
1 'polypeptide(L)'
;SGIGGIETWNDCLDYMLVGARNIQVTTAVMQYGYEIVKDMINGMSHFMDERGIDDISELVGLALPNLVPAEELNRDFKVIPKIDLKKCVGCGRCYVSCYDAAHQAIDWDDKKRRPSINDECVGCHLCLNVCPVKDCILPGEIKWKEGRTPVEIKIKHNYV
;
A
#
# COMPACT_ATOMS: atom_id res chain seq x y z
N SER A 1 4.76 -23.31 3.06
CA SER A 1 3.61 -22.99 3.94
C SER A 1 3.78 -21.58 4.47
N GLY A 2 2.69 -20.85 4.67
CA GLY A 2 2.66 -19.52 5.30
C GLY A 2 2.11 -19.60 6.72
N ILE A 3 2.77 -18.95 7.67
CA ILE A 3 2.38 -18.90 9.08
C ILE A 3 2.89 -17.60 9.71
N GLY A 4 2.10 -17.03 10.62
CA GLY A 4 2.48 -15.88 11.45
C GLY A 4 1.61 -14.65 11.19
N GLY A 5 0.76 -14.27 12.15
CA GLY A 5 -0.02 -13.02 12.08
C GLY A 5 -1.15 -13.00 11.04
N ILE A 6 -1.58 -14.16 10.56
CA ILE A 6 -2.67 -14.29 9.57
C ILE A 6 -4.01 -14.19 10.30
N GLU A 7 -4.80 -13.16 10.02
CA GLU A 7 -6.09 -12.91 10.69
C GLU A 7 -7.27 -12.80 9.71
N THR A 8 -7.01 -12.44 8.45
CA THR A 8 -8.02 -12.17 7.43
C THR A 8 -7.74 -12.93 6.12
N TRP A 9 -8.73 -12.95 5.22
CA TRP A 9 -8.56 -13.52 3.87
C TRP A 9 -7.47 -12.80 3.07
N ASN A 10 -7.29 -11.48 3.28
CA ASN A 10 -6.27 -10.71 2.57
C ASN A 10 -4.86 -11.15 2.98
N ASP A 11 -4.65 -11.48 4.26
CA ASP A 11 -3.39 -12.05 4.72
C ASP A 11 -3.14 -13.42 4.07
N CYS A 12 -4.17 -14.28 3.96
CA CYS A 12 -4.07 -15.54 3.24
C CYS A 12 -3.61 -15.32 1.79
N LEU A 13 -4.25 -14.38 1.09
CA LEU A 13 -3.91 -14.01 -0.27
C LEU A 13 -2.45 -13.55 -0.36
N ASP A 14 -2.00 -12.64 0.49
CA ASP A 14 -0.62 -12.13 0.49
C ASP A 14 0.41 -13.26 0.64
N TYR A 15 0.18 -14.20 1.56
CA TYR A 15 1.04 -15.37 1.73
C TYR A 15 1.05 -16.27 0.49
N MET A 16 -0.10 -16.48 -0.15
CA MET A 16 -0.18 -17.29 -1.38
C MET A 16 0.51 -16.60 -2.55
N LEU A 17 0.32 -15.29 -2.72
CA LEU A 17 0.98 -14.47 -3.74
C LEU A 17 2.50 -14.55 -3.66
N VAL A 18 3.07 -14.67 -2.46
CA VAL A 18 4.52 -14.88 -2.24
C VAL A 18 4.95 -16.35 -2.18
N GLY A 19 4.08 -17.28 -2.57
CA GLY A 19 4.43 -18.68 -2.87
C GLY A 19 3.96 -19.72 -1.86
N ALA A 20 3.22 -19.35 -0.81
CA ALA A 20 2.64 -20.35 0.09
C ALA A 20 1.51 -21.15 -0.59
N ARG A 21 1.49 -22.47 -0.37
CA ARG A 21 0.38 -23.35 -0.79
C ARG A 21 -0.50 -23.84 0.36
N ASN A 22 -0.05 -23.62 1.59
CA ASN A 22 -0.73 -24.04 2.80
C ASN A 22 -0.64 -22.89 3.80
N ILE A 23 -1.78 -22.50 4.37
CA ILE A 23 -1.92 -21.40 5.33
C ILE A 23 -2.20 -21.98 6.71
N GLN A 24 -1.43 -21.56 7.70
CA GLN A 24 -1.57 -22.02 9.08
C GLN A 24 -1.85 -20.84 10.00
N VAL A 25 -2.81 -21.03 10.91
CA VAL A 25 -3.31 -19.99 11.80
C VAL A 25 -3.35 -20.51 13.24
N THR A 26 -2.86 -19.71 14.18
CA THR A 26 -2.84 -20.05 15.62
C THR A 26 -3.44 -18.91 16.45
N THR A 27 -2.76 -17.77 16.53
CA THR A 27 -3.15 -16.66 17.42
C THR A 27 -4.55 -16.13 17.11
N ALA A 28 -4.90 -15.98 15.83
CA ALA A 28 -6.23 -15.50 15.44
C ALA A 28 -7.34 -16.46 15.89
N VAL A 29 -7.12 -17.79 15.81
CA VAL A 29 -8.09 -18.79 16.33
C VAL A 29 -8.21 -18.68 17.85
N MET A 30 -7.09 -18.48 18.56
CA MET A 30 -7.10 -18.30 20.02
C MET A 30 -7.88 -17.05 20.45
N GLN A 31 -7.84 -15.99 19.64
CA GLN A 31 -8.44 -14.70 19.96
C GLN A 31 -9.90 -14.59 19.52
N TYR A 32 -10.25 -15.13 18.36
CA TYR A 32 -11.55 -14.92 17.70
C TYR A 32 -12.35 -16.21 17.47
N GLY A 33 -11.78 -17.38 17.80
CA GLY A 33 -12.41 -18.68 17.60
C GLY A 33 -12.25 -19.23 16.18
N TYR A 34 -12.81 -20.41 15.92
CA TYR A 34 -12.65 -21.11 14.64
C TYR A 34 -13.44 -20.50 13.47
N GLU A 35 -14.42 -19.62 13.74
CA GLU A 35 -15.26 -19.02 12.69
C GLU A 35 -14.45 -18.14 11.72
N ILE A 36 -13.28 -17.62 12.14
CA ILE A 36 -12.38 -16.88 11.25
C ILE A 36 -12.00 -17.67 10.00
N VAL A 37 -11.95 -19.01 10.08
CA VAL A 37 -11.60 -19.86 8.94
C VAL A 37 -12.69 -19.76 7.87
N LYS A 38 -13.97 -19.63 8.25
CA LYS A 38 -15.06 -19.42 7.30
C LYS A 38 -14.97 -18.05 6.65
N ASP A 39 -14.66 -17.01 7.43
CA ASP A 39 -14.47 -15.65 6.91
C ASP A 39 -13.29 -15.57 5.92
N MET A 40 -12.19 -16.27 6.23
CA MET A 40 -11.05 -16.42 5.33
C MET A 40 -11.44 -17.10 4.01
N ILE A 41 -12.16 -18.22 4.07
CA ILE A 41 -12.62 -18.96 2.89
C ILE A 41 -13.55 -18.07 2.05
N ASN A 42 -14.57 -17.46 2.66
CA ASN A 42 -15.54 -16.63 1.95
C ASN A 42 -14.89 -15.43 1.27
N GLY A 43 -13.98 -14.74 1.97
CA GLY A 43 -13.27 -13.60 1.40
C GLY A 43 -12.37 -13.99 0.22
N MET A 44 -11.66 -15.12 0.32
CA MET A 44 -10.88 -15.66 -0.79
C MET A 44 -11.75 -16.04 -1.99
N SER A 45 -12.87 -16.74 -1.75
CA SER A 45 -13.81 -17.12 -2.81
C SER A 45 -14.38 -15.89 -3.52
N HIS A 46 -14.82 -14.87 -2.78
CA HIS A 46 -15.31 -13.64 -3.39
C HIS A 46 -14.24 -12.91 -4.19
N PHE A 47 -13.01 -12.83 -3.69
CA PHE A 47 -11.90 -12.23 -4.43
C PHE A 47 -11.62 -12.96 -5.76
N MET A 48 -11.67 -14.30 -5.74
CA MET A 48 -11.48 -15.15 -6.91
C MET A 48 -12.63 -14.98 -7.91
N ASP A 49 -13.88 -15.01 -7.44
CA ASP A 49 -15.08 -14.83 -8.27
C ASP A 49 -15.07 -13.47 -8.99
N GLU A 50 -14.74 -12.39 -8.27
CA GLU A 50 -14.64 -11.04 -8.85
C GLU A 50 -13.60 -10.92 -9.97
N ARG A 51 -12.61 -11.81 -9.99
CA ARG A 51 -11.50 -11.79 -10.94
C ARG A 51 -11.56 -12.93 -11.97
N GLY A 52 -12.58 -13.78 -11.89
CA GLY A 52 -12.73 -14.94 -12.76
C GLY A 52 -11.58 -15.95 -12.61
N ILE A 53 -11.13 -16.17 -11.37
CA ILE A 53 -10.06 -17.13 -11.04
C ILE A 53 -10.73 -18.41 -10.54
N ASP A 54 -10.59 -19.50 -11.30
CA ASP A 54 -11.26 -20.75 -10.97
C ASP A 54 -10.44 -21.64 -10.01
N ASP A 55 -9.10 -21.55 -10.07
CA ASP A 55 -8.23 -22.37 -9.24
C ASP A 55 -7.30 -21.50 -8.36
N ILE A 56 -7.34 -21.75 -7.05
CA ILE A 56 -6.54 -20.99 -6.07
C ILE A 56 -5.02 -21.14 -6.29
N SER A 57 -4.58 -22.21 -6.95
CA SER A 57 -3.17 -22.42 -7.28
C SER A 57 -2.64 -21.43 -8.32
N GLU A 58 -3.53 -20.79 -9.10
CA GLU A 58 -3.16 -19.71 -10.02
C GLU A 58 -2.63 -18.49 -9.27
N LEU A 59 -3.04 -18.28 -8.02
CA LEU A 59 -2.58 -17.19 -7.16
C LEU A 59 -1.17 -17.43 -6.62
N VAL A 60 -0.74 -18.69 -6.55
CA VAL A 60 0.47 -19.07 -5.83
C VAL A 60 1.70 -18.54 -6.56
N GLY A 61 2.40 -17.59 -5.92
CA GLY A 61 3.65 -17.05 -6.42
C GLY A 61 3.50 -15.95 -7.47
N LEU A 62 2.29 -15.46 -7.76
CA LEU A 62 2.07 -14.39 -8.76
C LEU A 62 2.83 -13.09 -8.45
N ALA A 63 3.13 -12.82 -7.18
CA ALA A 63 3.89 -11.63 -6.80
C ALA A 63 5.40 -11.81 -6.95
N LEU A 64 5.93 -13.04 -7.04
CA LEU A 64 7.37 -13.33 -7.07
C LEU A 64 8.12 -12.60 -8.19
N PRO A 65 7.60 -12.47 -9.43
CA PRO A 65 8.30 -11.71 -10.48
C PRO A 65 8.49 -10.22 -10.18
N ASN A 66 7.76 -9.66 -9.20
CA ASN A 66 7.90 -8.27 -8.77
C ASN A 66 8.94 -8.10 -7.64
N LEU A 67 9.47 -9.19 -7.08
CA LEU A 67 10.52 -9.17 -6.06
C LEU A 67 11.89 -9.13 -6.74
N VAL A 68 12.48 -7.95 -6.76
CA VAL A 68 13.82 -7.72 -7.33
C VAL A 68 14.82 -7.30 -6.25
N PRO A 69 16.12 -7.57 -6.44
CA PRO A 69 17.17 -7.02 -5.58
C PRO A 69 17.11 -5.49 -5.50
N ALA A 70 17.63 -4.94 -4.40
CA ALA A 70 17.57 -3.50 -4.14
C ALA A 70 18.28 -2.66 -5.22
N GLU A 71 19.28 -3.25 -5.89
CA GLU A 71 20.07 -2.68 -6.97
C GLU A 71 19.28 -2.53 -8.27
N GLU A 72 18.28 -3.39 -8.48
CA GLU A 72 17.42 -3.39 -9.67
C GLU A 72 16.20 -2.45 -9.51
N LEU A 73 15.99 -1.88 -8.33
CA LEU A 73 14.95 -0.89 -8.10
C LEU A 73 15.25 0.36 -8.96
N ASN A 74 14.28 0.74 -9.80
CA ASN A 74 14.38 1.95 -10.59
C ASN A 74 14.32 3.20 -9.68
N ARG A 75 15.45 3.93 -9.60
CA ARG A 75 15.59 5.16 -8.81
C ARG A 75 15.71 6.40 -9.71
N ASP A 76 15.35 6.29 -10.98
CA ASP A 76 15.48 7.37 -11.97
C ASP A 76 14.33 8.37 -11.90
N PHE A 77 13.27 8.04 -11.17
CA PHE A 77 12.14 8.93 -10.91
C PHE A 77 11.75 8.93 -9.44
N LYS A 78 11.01 9.95 -9.03
CA LYS A 78 10.25 10.00 -7.78
C LYS A 78 8.78 10.23 -8.09
N VAL A 79 7.90 9.66 -7.27
CA VAL A 79 6.46 9.89 -7.36
C VAL A 79 6.07 10.86 -6.25
N ILE A 80 5.64 12.05 -6.62
CA ILE A 80 5.23 13.08 -5.67
C ILE A 80 3.77 12.82 -5.30
N PRO A 81 3.42 12.70 -4.02
CA PRO A 81 2.05 12.46 -3.62
C PRO A 81 1.15 13.64 -4.03
N LYS A 82 -0.13 13.35 -4.25
CA LYS A 82 -1.17 14.34 -4.49
C LYS A 82 -2.16 14.30 -3.34
N ILE A 83 -2.43 15.47 -2.77
CA ILE A 83 -3.39 15.63 -1.67
C ILE A 83 -4.72 16.15 -2.23
N ASP A 84 -5.80 15.41 -2.00
CA ASP A 84 -7.16 15.88 -2.28
C ASP A 84 -7.67 16.76 -1.12
N LEU A 85 -7.61 18.08 -1.32
CA LEU A 85 -8.04 19.06 -0.32
C LEU A 85 -9.56 19.05 -0.07
N LYS A 86 -10.37 18.40 -0.93
CA LYS A 86 -11.81 18.23 -0.71
C LYS A 86 -12.09 17.11 0.30
N LYS A 87 -11.28 16.05 0.28
CA LYS A 87 -11.35 14.95 1.27
C LYS A 87 -10.60 15.27 2.56
N CYS A 88 -9.63 16.19 2.50
CA CYS A 88 -8.80 16.54 3.64
C CYS A 88 -9.63 17.10 4.81
N VAL A 89 -9.56 16.41 5.95
CA VAL A 89 -10.20 16.83 7.22
C VAL A 89 -9.33 17.79 8.05
N GLY A 90 -8.16 18.20 7.53
CA GLY A 90 -7.28 19.16 8.20
C GLY A 90 -6.69 18.66 9.53
N CYS A 91 -6.41 17.36 9.66
CA CYS A 91 -5.88 16.78 10.91
C CYS A 91 -4.38 17.07 11.15
N GLY A 92 -3.60 17.40 10.11
CA GLY A 92 -2.18 17.72 10.22
C GLY A 92 -1.23 16.51 10.34
N ARG A 93 -1.72 15.26 10.40
CA ARG A 93 -0.86 14.07 10.55
C ARG A 93 0.19 13.92 9.45
N CYS A 94 -0.18 14.19 8.20
CA CYS A 94 0.76 14.16 7.07
C CYS A 94 1.89 15.18 7.24
N TYR A 95 1.58 16.39 7.72
CA TYR A 95 2.56 17.43 8.02
C TYR A 95 3.52 16.99 9.13
N VAL A 96 2.99 16.62 10.30
CA VAL A 96 3.79 16.20 11.47
C VAL A 96 4.72 15.03 11.11
N SER A 97 4.20 13.98 10.47
CA SER A 97 5.02 12.83 10.07
C SER A 97 6.10 13.19 9.06
N CYS A 98 5.83 14.13 8.15
CA CYS A 98 6.85 14.58 7.20
C CYS A 98 7.92 15.44 7.87
N TYR A 99 7.50 16.28 8.83
CA TYR A 99 8.36 17.21 9.53
C TYR A 99 9.28 16.51 10.54
N ASP A 100 8.75 15.65 11.39
CA ASP A 100 9.50 15.03 12.49
C ASP A 100 10.28 13.77 12.07
N ALA A 101 9.81 13.05 11.04
CA ALA A 101 10.29 11.70 10.73
C ALA A 101 10.68 11.48 9.25
N ALA A 102 10.66 12.53 8.42
CA ALA A 102 11.04 12.41 7.01
C ALA A 102 11.85 13.62 6.50
N HIS A 103 11.31 14.39 5.56
CA HIS A 103 12.05 15.35 4.73
C HIS A 103 11.52 16.79 4.82
N GLN A 104 10.66 17.12 5.78
CA GLN A 104 10.13 18.49 5.98
C GLN A 104 9.51 19.09 4.71
N ALA A 105 8.91 18.24 3.86
CA ALA A 105 8.49 18.57 2.50
C ALA A 105 6.99 18.90 2.36
N ILE A 106 6.32 19.12 3.48
CA ILE A 106 4.92 19.54 3.54
C ILE A 106 4.87 20.84 4.34
N ASP A 107 4.35 21.89 3.75
CA ASP A 107 4.06 23.15 4.44
C ASP A 107 2.65 23.09 5.04
N TRP A 108 2.42 23.86 6.10
CA TRP A 108 1.14 23.89 6.82
C TRP A 108 0.57 25.30 6.92
N ASP A 109 -0.63 25.51 6.35
CA ASP A 109 -1.43 26.71 6.61
C ASP A 109 -2.26 26.49 7.88
N ASP A 110 -1.85 27.14 8.97
CA ASP A 110 -2.51 27.00 10.28
C ASP A 110 -3.95 27.55 10.28
N LYS A 111 -4.21 28.62 9.53
CA LYS A 111 -5.53 29.25 9.47
C LYS A 111 -6.53 28.40 8.70
N LYS A 112 -6.12 27.90 7.53
CA LYS A 112 -6.98 27.05 6.68
C LYS A 112 -6.94 25.59 7.09
N ARG A 113 -5.98 25.20 7.93
CA ARG A 113 -5.66 23.81 8.27
C ARG A 113 -5.47 22.97 7.03
N ARG A 114 -4.61 23.42 6.12
CA ARG A 114 -4.37 22.75 4.83
C ARG A 114 -2.87 22.51 4.61
N PRO A 115 -2.48 21.28 4.19
CA PRO A 115 -1.11 20.99 3.80
C PRO A 115 -0.87 21.33 2.32
N SER A 116 0.36 21.70 1.98
CA SER A 116 0.86 21.80 0.60
C SER A 116 2.22 21.14 0.48
N ILE A 117 2.49 20.47 -0.64
CA ILE A 117 3.78 19.81 -0.87
C ILE A 117 4.73 20.79 -1.54
N ASN A 118 5.96 20.89 -1.04
CA ASN A 118 7.01 21.73 -1.62
C ASN A 118 8.05 20.88 -2.39
N ASP A 119 9.09 21.52 -2.91
CA ASP A 119 10.06 20.89 -3.81
C ASP A 119 11.04 19.92 -3.13
N GLU A 120 11.14 19.95 -1.80
CA GLU A 120 11.96 19.02 -0.99
C GLU A 120 11.37 17.60 -0.97
N CYS A 121 10.17 17.40 -1.52
CA CYS A 121 9.52 16.10 -1.50
C CYS A 121 10.28 15.06 -2.33
N VAL A 122 10.68 13.97 -1.68
CA VAL A 122 11.38 12.84 -2.32
C VAL A 122 10.46 11.68 -2.72
N GLY A 123 9.16 11.77 -2.42
CA GLY A 123 8.20 10.71 -2.76
C GLY A 123 8.24 9.47 -1.86
N CYS A 124 8.62 9.61 -0.58
CA CYS A 124 8.65 8.47 0.36
C CYS A 124 7.26 7.90 0.73
N HIS A 125 6.18 8.63 0.42
CA HIS A 125 4.78 8.28 0.70
C HIS A 125 4.41 7.98 2.17
N LEU A 126 5.25 8.35 3.15
CA LEU A 126 4.88 8.24 4.57
C LEU A 126 3.58 8.99 4.88
N CYS A 127 3.38 10.17 4.28
CA CYS A 127 2.16 10.97 4.42
C CYS A 127 0.90 10.24 3.96
N LEU A 128 0.99 9.40 2.91
CA LEU A 128 -0.10 8.55 2.44
C LEU A 128 -0.47 7.53 3.50
N ASN A 129 0.51 6.82 4.06
CA ASN A 129 0.30 5.75 5.04
C ASN A 129 -0.30 6.23 6.37
N VAL A 130 0.01 7.46 6.80
CA VAL A 130 -0.50 8.01 8.07
C VAL A 130 -1.81 8.77 7.93
N CYS A 131 -2.27 9.03 6.69
CA CYS A 131 -3.50 9.78 6.48
C CYS A 131 -4.71 8.96 6.97
N PRO A 132 -5.56 9.51 7.87
CA PRO A 132 -6.71 8.77 8.38
C PRO A 132 -7.88 8.73 7.38
N VAL A 133 -7.79 9.49 6.28
CA VAL A 133 -8.86 9.57 5.29
C VAL A 133 -8.47 8.73 4.09
N LYS A 134 -9.27 7.70 3.82
CA LYS A 134 -9.12 6.81 2.68
C LYS A 134 -9.04 7.61 1.38
N ASP A 135 -8.05 7.26 0.54
CA ASP A 135 -7.82 7.85 -0.78
C ASP A 135 -7.73 9.39 -0.79
N CYS A 136 -7.32 10.00 0.33
CA CYS A 136 -7.11 11.45 0.42
C CYS A 136 -5.72 11.86 -0.08
N ILE A 137 -4.71 11.02 0.13
CA ILE A 137 -3.36 11.21 -0.39
C ILE A 137 -3.07 9.99 -1.25
N LEU A 138 -2.72 10.20 -2.51
CA LEU A 138 -2.43 9.15 -3.48
C LEU A 138 -1.14 9.48 -4.25
N PRO A 139 -0.50 8.51 -4.92
CA PRO A 139 0.58 8.82 -5.86
C PRO A 139 0.10 9.84 -6.91
N GLY A 140 0.91 10.86 -7.15
CA GLY A 140 0.59 11.97 -8.05
C GLY A 140 1.55 12.06 -9.21
N GLU A 141 2.26 13.19 -9.29
CA GLU A 141 3.17 13.51 -10.38
C GLU A 141 4.42 12.63 -10.35
N ILE A 142 4.84 12.12 -11.51
CA ILE A 142 6.12 11.43 -11.68
C ILE A 142 7.17 12.47 -12.09
N LYS A 143 8.18 12.68 -11.25
CA LYS A 143 9.32 13.56 -11.55
C LYS A 143 10.55 12.72 -11.87
N TRP A 144 11.03 12.81 -13.10
CA TRP A 144 12.26 12.15 -13.56
C TRP A 144 13.50 12.95 -13.17
N LYS A 145 14.59 12.25 -12.87
CA LYS A 145 15.91 12.85 -12.71
C LYS A 145 16.43 13.32 -14.07
N GLU A 146 17.21 14.39 -14.05
CA GLU A 146 17.81 14.95 -15.26
C GLU A 146 18.66 13.91 -16.00
N GLY A 147 18.55 13.89 -17.34
CA GLY A 147 19.30 12.97 -18.20
C GLY A 147 18.82 11.51 -18.19
N ARG A 148 17.69 11.19 -17.55
CA ARG A 148 17.10 9.84 -17.53
C ARG A 148 15.99 9.69 -18.56
N THR A 149 15.86 8.48 -19.11
CA THR A 149 14.84 8.16 -20.11
C THR A 149 13.56 7.70 -19.42
N PRO A 150 12.41 8.36 -19.67
CA PRO A 150 11.14 7.92 -19.13
C PRO A 150 10.76 6.52 -19.60
N VAL A 151 10.31 5.69 -18.68
CA VAL A 151 9.68 4.39 -18.96
C VAL A 151 8.25 4.37 -18.45
N GLU A 152 7.45 3.42 -18.92
CA GLU A 152 6.12 3.18 -18.38
C GLU A 152 6.24 2.72 -16.92
N ILE A 153 5.47 3.37 -16.04
CA ILE A 153 5.47 3.06 -14.60
C ILE A 153 4.08 2.57 -14.23
N LYS A 154 4.02 1.35 -13.69
CA LYS A 154 2.80 0.81 -13.10
C LYS A 154 2.58 1.45 -11.73
N ILE A 155 1.56 2.30 -11.61
CA ILE A 155 1.18 2.95 -10.36
C ILE A 155 -0.02 2.22 -9.75
N LYS A 156 0.07 1.92 -8.46
CA LYS A 156 -1.08 1.47 -7.67
C LYS A 156 -2.00 2.67 -7.45
N HIS A 157 -3.23 2.58 -7.96
CA HIS A 157 -4.24 3.63 -7.77
C HIS A 157 -5.32 3.26 -6.75
N ASN A 158 -5.44 1.97 -6.40
CA ASN A 158 -6.41 1.47 -5.44
C ASN A 158 -5.69 0.95 -4.20
N TYR A 159 -5.86 1.64 -3.07
CA TYR A 159 -5.27 1.31 -1.77
C TYR A 159 -6.33 0.74 -0.82
N VAL A 160 -7.21 -0.12 -1.36
CA VAL A 160 -8.19 -0.89 -0.60
C VAL A 160 -7.52 -2.15 -0.06
#